data_AF-A0A2I0WWB2-F1
#
_entry.id   AF-A0A2I0WWB2-F1
#
_cell.length_a   1.000
_cell.length_b   1.000
_cell.length_c   1.000
_cell.angle_alpha   90.00
_cell.angle_beta   90.00
_cell.angle_gamma   90.00
#
_symmetry.space_group_name_H-M   'P 1'
#
loop_
_entity.id
_entity.type
_entity.pdbx_description
1 polymer ?
#
loop_
_entity_poly.entity_id
_entity_poly.type
_entity_poly.pdbx_seq_one_letter_code
_entity_poly.pdbx_strand_id
1 'polypeptide(L)'
;MVLLTIHLASEARIGGPVYYRWMYPIERFLGKLKSYVRNRSHLEGSFAEGYVSEECLTFFPLYFAEHVETRHNKLGRNELDENIFNEGLNIFNTNGRALEKKEVKIFNDYTLIKAHQYVLSIVRK
;
A
#
# COMPACT_ATOMS: atom_id res chain seq x y z
N MET A 1 12.82 17.27 -20.46
CA MET A 1 11.94 16.80 -19.36
C MET A 1 12.59 16.98 -17.98
N VAL A 2 13.33 18.07 -17.74
CA VAL A 2 14.12 18.27 -16.50
C VAL A 2 13.50 19.35 -15.59
N LEU A 3 12.67 20.23 -16.14
CA LEU A 3 12.00 21.30 -15.39
C LEU A 3 10.86 20.79 -14.49
N LEU A 4 10.22 19.67 -14.82
CA LEU A 4 9.11 19.12 -14.04
C LEU A 4 9.54 18.70 -12.62
N THR A 5 10.74 18.14 -12.49
CA THR A 5 11.27 17.63 -11.21
C THR A 5 11.60 18.75 -10.23
N ILE A 6 12.07 19.91 -10.73
CA ILE A 6 12.40 21.09 -9.92
C ILE A 6 11.11 21.75 -9.39
N HIS A 7 10.06 21.80 -10.22
CA HIS A 7 8.77 22.34 -9.82
C HIS A 7 8.08 21.45 -8.77
N LEU A 8 8.25 20.14 -8.82
CA LEU A 8 7.65 19.23 -7.83
C LEU A 8 8.21 19.43 -6.42
N ALA A 9 9.53 19.64 -6.29
CA ALA A 9 10.16 19.90 -4.99
C ALA A 9 9.73 21.26 -4.39
N SER A 10 9.60 22.28 -5.22
CA SER A 10 9.15 23.60 -4.80
C SER A 10 7.65 23.61 -4.48
N GLU A 11 6.84 22.88 -5.25
CA GLU A 11 5.42 22.68 -4.98
C GLU A 11 5.18 21.87 -3.70
N ALA A 12 5.95 20.81 -3.44
CA ALA A 12 5.88 20.05 -2.19
C ALA A 12 6.30 20.90 -0.97
N ARG A 13 7.29 21.81 -1.15
CA ARG A 13 7.70 22.74 -0.09
C ARG A 13 6.61 23.75 0.26
N ILE A 14 5.85 24.23 -0.73
CA ILE A 14 4.78 25.23 -0.54
C ILE A 14 3.47 24.57 -0.10
N GLY A 15 3.12 23.44 -0.71
CA GLY A 15 1.84 22.77 -0.52
C GLY A 15 1.81 21.72 0.60
N GLY A 16 2.95 21.44 1.24
CA GLY A 16 3.08 20.35 2.21
C GLY A 16 2.97 18.97 1.56
N PRO A 17 2.83 17.89 2.38
CA PRO A 17 2.67 16.54 1.87
C PRO A 17 1.50 16.48 0.88
N VAL A 18 1.82 16.02 -0.33
CA VAL A 18 0.93 15.95 -1.50
C VAL A 18 -0.39 15.20 -1.24
N TYR A 19 -0.44 14.43 -0.16
CA TYR A 19 -1.55 13.59 0.25
C TYR A 19 -2.93 14.28 0.30
N TYR A 20 -3.01 15.54 0.76
CA TYR A 20 -4.30 16.26 0.86
C TYR A 20 -4.67 17.09 -0.39
N ARG A 21 -3.79 17.17 -1.40
CA ARG A 21 -4.04 17.93 -2.65
C ARG A 21 -4.48 17.03 -3.80
N TRP A 22 -4.42 15.72 -3.63
CA TRP A 22 -4.85 14.76 -4.65
C TRP A 22 -6.33 14.44 -4.47
N MET A 23 -7.06 14.36 -5.59
CA MET A 23 -8.46 13.92 -5.60
C MET A 23 -8.61 12.42 -5.27
N TYR A 24 -7.53 11.66 -5.37
CA TYR A 24 -7.54 10.21 -5.22
C TYR A 24 -8.23 9.69 -3.92
N PRO A 25 -7.99 10.25 -2.72
CA PRO A 25 -8.71 9.81 -1.52
C PRO A 25 -10.22 10.05 -1.59
N ILE A 26 -10.63 11.18 -2.18
CA ILE A 26 -12.04 11.55 -2.35
C ILE A 26 -12.71 10.61 -3.36
N GLU A 27 -12.08 10.40 -4.51
CA GLU A 27 -12.56 9.48 -5.55
C GLU A 27 -12.69 8.04 -5.02
N ARG A 28 -11.69 7.59 -4.24
CA ARG A 28 -11.71 6.26 -3.61
C ARG A 28 -12.86 6.13 -2.61
N PHE A 29 -13.12 7.17 -1.82
CA PHE A 29 -14.25 7.20 -0.89
C PHE A 29 -15.59 7.15 -1.62
N LEU A 30 -15.78 7.98 -2.66
CA LEU A 30 -16.99 7.97 -3.48
C LEU A 30 -17.19 6.63 -4.20
N GLY A 31 -16.11 6.01 -4.68
CA GLY A 31 -16.15 4.67 -5.27
C GLY A 31 -16.64 3.61 -4.29
N LYS A 32 -16.20 3.69 -3.02
CA LYS A 32 -16.68 2.82 -1.95
C LYS A 32 -18.18 3.05 -1.67
N LEU A 33 -18.63 4.29 -1.53
CA LEU A 33 -20.05 4.61 -1.33
C LEU A 33 -20.92 4.10 -2.48
N LYS A 34 -20.45 4.24 -3.72
CA LYS A 34 -21.13 3.73 -4.91
C LYS A 34 -21.29 2.20 -4.89
N SER A 35 -20.36 1.48 -4.25
CA SER A 35 -20.43 0.02 -4.12
C SER A 35 -21.56 -0.46 -3.19
N TYR A 36 -22.09 0.41 -2.32
CA TYR A 36 -23.22 0.09 -1.44
C TYR A 36 -24.56 0.09 -2.16
N VAL A 37 -24.65 0.82 -3.27
CA VAL A 37 -25.85 0.88 -4.09
C VAL A 37 -25.92 -0.34 -5.02
N ARG A 38 -26.37 -1.47 -4.47
CA ARG A 38 -26.65 -2.73 -5.20
C ARG A 38 -28.01 -2.68 -5.90
N ASN A 39 -29.02 -2.06 -5.29
CA ASN A 39 -30.34 -1.90 -5.88
C ASN A 39 -30.59 -0.44 -6.29
N ARG A 40 -30.64 -0.17 -7.61
CA ARG A 40 -30.88 1.17 -8.14
C ARG A 40 -32.32 1.66 -7.98
N SER A 41 -33.27 0.74 -7.80
CA SER A 41 -34.68 1.08 -7.57
C SER A 41 -34.94 1.59 -6.14
N HIS A 42 -34.06 1.25 -5.19
CA HIS A 42 -34.14 1.66 -3.78
C HIS A 42 -32.77 2.11 -3.27
N LEU A 43 -32.37 3.33 -3.66
CA LEU A 43 -31.04 3.86 -3.38
C LEU A 43 -30.76 3.98 -1.88
N GLU A 44 -31.67 4.58 -1.12
CA GLU A 44 -31.50 4.82 0.32
C GLU A 44 -31.43 3.50 1.10
N GLY A 45 -32.34 2.57 0.80
CA GLY A 45 -32.37 1.26 1.44
C GLY A 45 -31.11 0.44 1.15
N SER A 46 -30.69 0.39 -0.12
CA SER A 46 -29.47 -0.32 -0.51
C SER A 46 -28.22 0.30 0.12
N PHE A 47 -28.17 1.63 0.22
CA PHE A 47 -27.06 2.33 0.85
C PHE A 47 -26.98 2.04 2.35
N ALA A 48 -28.11 2.14 3.06
CA ALA A 48 -28.18 1.83 4.48
C ALA A 48 -27.79 0.36 4.76
N GLU A 49 -28.26 -0.58 3.96
CA GLU A 49 -27.91 -2.00 4.09
C GLU A 49 -26.40 -2.23 3.89
N GLY A 50 -25.81 -1.62 2.86
CA GLY A 50 -24.37 -1.71 2.59
C GLY A 50 -23.54 -1.11 3.71
N TYR A 51 -23.99 0.01 4.28
CA TYR A 51 -23.34 0.66 5.41
C TYR A 51 -23.40 -0.19 6.68
N VAL A 52 -24.60 -0.67 7.06
CA VAL A 52 -24.78 -1.56 8.22
C VAL A 52 -23.94 -2.82 8.08
N SER A 53 -23.91 -3.41 6.89
CA SER A 53 -23.07 -4.58 6.61
C SER A 53 -21.58 -4.28 6.82
N GLU A 54 -21.10 -3.10 6.40
CA GLU A 54 -19.69 -2.72 6.61
C GLU A 54 -19.37 -2.50 8.10
N GLU A 55 -20.25 -1.80 8.84
CA GLU A 55 -20.08 -1.60 10.28
C GLU A 55 -20.05 -2.95 11.01
N CYS A 56 -20.98 -3.84 10.70
CA CYS A 56 -21.01 -5.21 11.22
C CYS A 56 -19.68 -5.94 10.98
N LEU A 57 -19.16 -5.93 9.75
CA LEU A 57 -17.86 -6.55 9.42
C LEU A 57 -16.66 -5.87 10.12
N THR A 58 -16.85 -4.64 10.60
CA THR A 58 -15.86 -3.88 11.35
C THR A 58 -15.89 -4.20 12.85
N PHE A 59 -17.09 -4.34 13.42
CA PHE A 59 -17.27 -4.59 14.85
C PHE A 59 -17.21 -6.07 15.24
N PHE A 60 -17.75 -6.98 14.43
CA PHE A 60 -17.78 -8.42 14.76
C PHE A 60 -16.41 -9.04 15.04
N PRO A 61 -15.32 -8.67 14.34
CA PRO A 61 -13.97 -9.13 14.66
C PRO A 61 -13.56 -8.95 16.13
N LEU A 62 -14.08 -7.94 16.82
CA LEU A 62 -13.77 -7.69 18.24
C LEU A 62 -14.31 -8.78 19.17
N TYR A 63 -15.26 -9.58 18.70
CA TYR A 63 -15.90 -10.65 19.46
C TYR A 63 -15.46 -12.05 18.99
N PHE A 64 -14.64 -12.15 17.94
CA PHE A 64 -14.10 -13.43 17.50
C PHE A 64 -12.83 -13.79 18.26
N ALA A 65 -12.55 -15.09 18.34
CA ALA A 65 -11.29 -15.57 18.87
C ALA A 65 -10.14 -15.16 17.93
N GLU A 66 -8.95 -14.94 18.50
CA GLU A 66 -7.77 -14.38 17.81
C GLU A 66 -7.35 -15.16 16.55
N HIS A 67 -7.59 -16.46 16.53
CA HIS A 67 -7.27 -17.34 15.41
C HIS A 67 -8.23 -17.23 14.22
N VAL A 68 -9.33 -16.47 14.35
CA VAL A 68 -10.27 -16.26 13.26
C VAL A 68 -9.75 -15.15 12.36
N GLU A 69 -9.44 -15.50 11.12
CA GLU A 69 -9.00 -14.50 10.14
C GLU A 69 -10.13 -13.54 9.78
N THR A 70 -9.94 -12.26 10.11
CA THR A 70 -10.85 -11.18 9.73
C THR A 70 -10.14 -10.18 8.83
N ARG A 71 -10.90 -9.28 8.19
CA ARG A 71 -10.32 -8.17 7.41
C ARG A 71 -9.32 -7.33 8.23
N HIS A 72 -9.47 -7.27 9.55
CA HIS A 72 -8.66 -6.45 10.46
C HIS A 72 -7.39 -7.16 10.94
N ASN A 73 -7.41 -8.50 11.02
CA ASN A 73 -6.25 -9.31 11.44
C ASN A 73 -5.40 -9.79 10.24
N LYS A 74 -5.86 -9.58 9.00
CA LYS A 74 -5.09 -9.93 7.82
C LYS A 74 -3.94 -8.95 7.63
N LEU A 75 -2.72 -9.50 7.59
CA LEU A 75 -1.52 -8.75 7.22
C LEU A 75 -1.74 -8.02 5.89
N GLY A 76 -1.22 -6.79 5.82
CA GLY A 76 -1.25 -6.00 4.61
C GLY A 76 -0.66 -6.78 3.42
N ARG A 77 -1.07 -6.43 2.19
CA ARG A 77 -0.65 -7.13 0.97
C ARG A 77 0.88 -7.26 0.81
N ASN A 78 1.63 -6.37 1.47
CA ASN A 78 3.09 -6.30 1.46
C ASN A 78 3.74 -6.60 2.83
N GLU A 79 2.96 -7.03 3.82
CA GLU A 79 3.47 -7.39 5.15
C GLU A 79 3.66 -8.91 5.18
N LEU A 80 4.92 -9.33 5.31
CA LEU A 80 5.27 -10.74 5.52
C LEU A 80 5.44 -10.99 7.02
N ASP A 81 4.91 -12.13 7.50
CA ASP A 81 5.01 -12.59 8.89
C ASP A 81 6.43 -13.08 9.27
N GLU A 82 7.33 -13.12 8.30
CA GLU A 82 8.67 -13.63 8.51
C GLU A 82 9.65 -12.48 8.80
N ASN A 83 9.93 -12.33 10.10
CA ASN A 83 11.14 -11.72 10.65
C ASN A 83 12.40 -12.44 10.12
N ILE A 84 12.72 -12.25 8.85
CA ILE A 84 14.04 -12.56 8.33
C ILE A 84 14.89 -11.35 8.71
N PHE A 85 15.71 -11.52 9.75
CA PHE A 85 16.69 -10.56 10.23
C PHE A 85 17.43 -9.89 9.06
N ASN A 86 17.03 -8.67 8.69
CA ASN A 86 17.88 -7.83 7.86
C ASN A 86 18.50 -6.74 8.74
N GLU A 87 19.83 -6.76 8.83
CA GLU A 87 20.62 -5.65 9.36
C GLU A 87 20.52 -4.47 8.37
N GLY A 88 19.57 -3.56 8.60
CA GLY A 88 19.32 -2.41 7.74
C GLY A 88 18.37 -1.40 8.36
N LEU A 89 18.22 -0.22 7.73
CA LEU A 89 17.26 0.79 8.18
C LEU A 89 15.83 0.23 8.13
N ASN A 90 15.05 0.42 9.21
CA ASN A 90 13.70 -0.12 9.37
C ASN A 90 12.74 0.15 8.18
N ILE A 91 12.96 1.25 7.45
CA ILE A 91 12.14 1.66 6.30
C ILE A 91 12.29 0.68 5.12
N PHE A 92 13.42 -0.02 5.01
CA PHE A 92 13.67 -1.01 3.96
C PHE A 92 13.51 -2.45 4.44
N ASN A 93 13.07 -2.64 5.70
CA ASN A 93 13.00 -3.94 6.34
C ASN A 93 11.69 -4.70 6.06
N THR A 94 10.77 -4.07 5.30
CA THR A 94 9.52 -4.71 4.91
C THR A 94 9.77 -5.60 3.69
N ASN A 95 9.81 -6.91 3.90
CA ASN A 95 9.89 -7.87 2.82
C ASN A 95 8.61 -7.75 1.96
N GLY A 96 8.75 -7.38 0.68
CA GLY A 96 7.63 -7.31 -0.25
C GLY A 96 7.13 -8.70 -0.66
N ARG A 97 5.82 -8.84 -0.90
CA ARG A 97 5.24 -10.08 -1.44
C ARG A 97 5.56 -10.19 -2.94
N ALA A 98 6.35 -11.18 -3.33
CA ALA A 98 6.60 -11.47 -4.74
C ALA A 98 5.28 -11.82 -5.45
N LEU A 99 5.06 -11.22 -6.62
CA LEU A 99 3.86 -11.47 -7.43
C LEU A 99 3.87 -12.85 -8.12
N GLU A 100 5.05 -13.46 -8.25
CA GLU A 100 5.30 -14.73 -8.94
C GLU A 100 6.12 -15.72 -8.07
N LYS A 101 6.32 -16.94 -8.57
CA LYS A 101 7.15 -17.98 -7.93
C LYS A 101 8.59 -17.48 -7.75
N LYS A 102 9.11 -17.53 -6.53
CA LYS A 102 10.44 -17.03 -6.16
C LYS A 102 11.53 -18.03 -6.60
N GLU A 103 12.26 -17.71 -7.66
CA GLU A 103 13.60 -18.27 -7.85
C GLU A 103 14.61 -17.42 -7.09
N VAL A 104 15.07 -17.90 -5.94
CA VAL A 104 16.13 -17.23 -5.19
C VAL A 104 17.45 -17.50 -5.90
N LYS A 105 17.94 -16.53 -6.68
CA LYS A 105 19.31 -16.55 -7.20
C LYS A 105 20.22 -15.86 -6.20
N ILE A 106 21.12 -16.64 -5.61
CA ILE A 106 22.21 -16.12 -4.79
C ILE A 106 23.25 -15.55 -5.75
N PHE A 107 23.55 -14.27 -5.60
CA PHE A 107 24.55 -13.59 -6.42
C PHE A 107 25.95 -13.81 -5.85
N ASN A 108 26.95 -13.95 -6.74
CA ASN A 108 28.35 -14.03 -6.36
C ASN A 108 28.87 -12.63 -5.99
N ASP A 109 29.85 -12.54 -5.08
CA ASP A 109 30.42 -11.27 -4.60
C ASP A 109 30.89 -10.36 -5.74
N TYR A 110 31.49 -10.95 -6.78
CA TYR A 110 31.90 -10.20 -7.98
C TYR A 110 30.72 -9.51 -8.68
N THR A 111 29.58 -10.18 -8.77
CA THR A 111 28.37 -9.63 -9.38
C THR A 111 27.73 -8.54 -8.53
N LEU A 112 27.79 -8.65 -7.21
CA LEU A 112 27.32 -7.63 -6.27
C LEU A 112 28.17 -6.36 -6.35
N ILE A 113 29.50 -6.48 -6.41
CA ILE A 113 30.42 -5.35 -6.57
C ILE A 113 30.13 -4.60 -7.89
N LYS A 114 29.90 -5.34 -8.98
CA LYS A 114 29.58 -4.74 -10.29
C LYS A 114 28.23 -4.04 -10.28
N ALA A 115 27.22 -4.61 -9.63
CA ALA A 115 25.91 -3.97 -9.46
C ALA A 115 26.00 -2.69 -8.63
N HIS A 116 26.76 -2.71 -7.53
CA HIS A 116 26.98 -1.53 -6.69
C HIS A 116 27.68 -0.39 -7.46
N GLN A 117 28.71 -0.71 -8.24
CA GLN A 117 29.38 0.28 -9.10
C GLN A 117 28.45 0.86 -10.17
N TYR A 118 27.57 0.04 -10.76
CA TYR A 118 26.59 0.49 -11.73
C TYR A 118 25.60 1.48 -11.11
N VAL A 119 25.06 1.18 -9.93
CA VAL A 119 24.17 2.10 -9.19
C VAL A 119 24.87 3.43 -8.89
N LEU A 120 26.11 3.40 -8.42
CA LEU A 120 26.90 4.62 -8.17
C LEU A 120 27.16 5.44 -9.44
N SER A 121 27.27 4.78 -10.60
CA SER A 121 27.44 5.47 -11.89
C SER A 121 26.17 6.19 -12.35
N ILE A 122 24.99 5.70 -11.96
CA ILE A 122 23.70 6.32 -12.28
C ILE A 122 23.48 7.57 -11.42
N VAL A 123 23.83 7.52 -10.14
CA VAL A 123 23.61 8.63 -9.18
C VAL A 123 24.58 9.80 -9.41
N ARG A 124 25.70 9.57 -10.09
CA ARG A 124 26.69 10.62 -10.43
C ARG A 124 26.38 11.40 -11.72
N LYS A 125 25.26 11.13 -12.39
CA LYS A 125 24.79 11.88 -13.56
C LYS A 125 23.62 12.78 -13.18
#